data_AF-A0A5C8MT26-F1
#
_entry.id   AF-A0A5C8MT26-F1
#
_cell.length_a   1.000
_cell.length_b   1.000
_cell.length_c   1.000
_cell.angle_alpha   90.00
_cell.angle_beta   90.00
_cell.angle_gamma   90.00
#
_symmetry.space_group_name_H-M   'P 1'
#
loop_
_entity.id
_entity.type
_entity.pdbx_description
1 polymer ?
#
loop_
_entity_poly.entity_id
_entity_poly.type
_entity_poly.pdbx_seq_one_letter_code
_entity_poly.pdbx_strand_id
1 'polypeptide(L)'
;MNLPAHGANPRQLYEHLGIPIPETYVDFSVNTNPYVLPLSLWPKQADFCGWAMEYPDPDASLLVDLLARIEGIAPEQVLISNGASECIHLLGQLF
;
A
#
# COMPACT_ATOMS: atom_id res chain seq x y z
N MET A 1 25.39 8.34 7.97
CA MET A 1 25.12 8.14 6.53
C MET A 1 23.78 8.77 6.24
N ASN A 2 23.65 9.56 5.18
CA ASN A 2 22.38 10.13 4.76
C ASN A 2 21.65 9.08 3.90
N LEU A 3 20.92 8.16 4.51
CA LEU A 3 20.19 7.11 3.81
C LEU A 3 18.69 7.44 3.82
N PRO A 4 17.89 6.92 2.86
CA PRO A 4 16.44 7.06 2.89
C PRO A 4 15.84 6.54 4.21
N ALA A 5 14.79 7.21 4.71
CA ALA A 5 14.10 6.81 5.95
C ALA A 5 13.38 5.45 5.83
N HIS A 6 13.02 5.06 4.60
CA HIS A 6 12.37 3.80 4.26
C HIS A 6 12.99 3.21 2.99
N GLY A 7 12.84 1.90 2.81
CA GLY A 7 13.18 1.22 1.56
C GLY A 7 12.23 1.59 0.41
N ALA A 8 12.28 0.81 -0.69
CA ALA A 8 11.56 1.07 -1.94
C ALA A 8 11.89 2.44 -2.59
N ASN A 9 13.05 2.99 -2.26
CA ASN A 9 13.49 4.30 -2.76
C ASN A 9 14.88 4.23 -3.41
N PRO A 10 15.04 3.40 -4.46
CA PRO A 10 16.34 3.18 -5.10
C PRO A 10 16.93 4.48 -5.64
N ARG A 11 16.12 5.37 -6.24
CA ARG A 11 16.58 6.66 -6.75
C ARG A 11 17.25 7.50 -5.65
N GLN A 12 16.57 7.73 -4.53
CA GLN A 12 17.14 8.52 -3.42
C GLN A 12 18.38 7.85 -2.83
N LEU A 13 18.44 6.51 -2.80
CA LEU A 13 19.61 5.78 -2.35
C LEU A 13 20.84 6.11 -3.23
N TYR A 14 20.73 5.98 -4.56
CA TYR A 14 21.84 6.29 -5.47
C TYR A 14 22.24 7.76 -5.43
N GLU A 15 21.26 8.67 -5.37
CA GLU A 15 21.50 10.12 -5.24
C GLU A 15 22.29 10.45 -3.97
N HIS A 16 21.90 9.91 -2.82
CA HIS A 16 22.61 10.14 -1.56
C HIS A 16 24.00 9.51 -1.50
N LEU A 17 24.22 8.43 -2.24
CA LEU A 17 25.52 7.76 -2.35
C LEU A 17 26.44 8.41 -3.39
N GLY A 18 25.95 9.37 -4.18
CA GLY A 18 26.74 10.05 -5.21
C GLY A 18 27.18 9.13 -6.35
N ILE A 19 26.43 8.05 -6.60
CA ILE A 19 26.71 7.07 -7.66
C ILE A 19 25.58 7.09 -8.70
N PRO A 20 25.90 6.81 -9.98
CA PRO A 20 24.90 6.80 -11.04
C PRO A 20 23.89 5.67 -10.83
N ILE A 21 22.63 5.94 -11.14
CA ILE A 21 21.56 4.95 -11.15
C ILE A 21 21.77 4.01 -12.36
N PRO A 22 21.84 2.68 -12.17
CA PRO A 22 21.97 1.74 -13.27
C PRO A 22 20.65 1.64 -14.06
N GLU A 23 20.74 1.22 -15.33
CA GLU A 23 19.58 0.97 -16.19
C GLU A 23 18.65 -0.12 -15.61
N THR A 24 19.24 -1.11 -14.94
CA THR A 24 18.53 -2.20 -14.27
C THR A 24 19.07 -2.43 -12.87
N TYR A 25 18.19 -2.74 -11.93
CA TYR A 25 18.54 -3.14 -10.57
C TYR A 25 17.50 -4.09 -10.02
N VAL A 26 17.89 -4.89 -9.02
CA VAL A 26 16.98 -5.71 -8.23
C VAL A 26 16.83 -5.05 -6.87
N ASP A 27 15.61 -4.62 -6.53
CA ASP A 27 15.34 -3.89 -5.29
C ASP A 27 15.05 -4.85 -4.13
N PHE A 28 16.08 -5.10 -3.30
CA PHE A 28 15.96 -5.85 -2.04
C PHE A 28 15.66 -4.95 -0.84
N SER A 29 15.41 -3.66 -1.04
CA SER A 29 15.12 -2.73 0.06
C SER A 29 13.66 -2.80 0.52
N VAL A 30 12.79 -3.56 -0.16
CA VAL A 30 11.36 -3.66 0.13
C VAL A 30 10.91 -5.12 0.21
N ASN A 31 10.01 -5.40 1.16
CA ASN A 31 9.47 -6.73 1.41
C ASN A 31 8.13 -6.93 0.67
N THR A 32 8.14 -6.85 -0.66
CA THR A 32 6.96 -7.11 -1.50
C THR A 32 6.92 -8.55 -2.00
N ASN A 33 5.73 -9.01 -2.38
CA ASN A 33 5.60 -10.27 -3.10
C ASN A 33 6.35 -10.17 -4.45
N PRO A 34 7.34 -11.03 -4.75
CA PRO A 34 8.08 -11.00 -6.01
C PRO A 34 7.27 -11.51 -7.21
N TYR A 35 6.12 -12.15 -6.96
CA TYR A 35 5.24 -12.65 -8.02
C TYR A 35 4.29 -11.55 -8.49
N VAL A 36 4.13 -11.46 -9.81
CA VAL A 36 3.18 -10.56 -10.45
C VAL A 36 1.76 -11.06 -10.18
N LEU A 37 0.87 -10.17 -9.76
CA LEU A 37 -0.55 -10.49 -9.66
C LEU A 37 -1.07 -10.81 -11.09
N PRO A 38 -1.72 -11.98 -11.32
CA PRO A 38 -2.21 -12.35 -12.65
C PRO A 38 -3.02 -11.23 -13.29
N LEU A 39 -2.74 -10.89 -14.55
CA LEU A 39 -3.44 -9.82 -15.28
C LEU A 39 -4.97 -10.03 -15.33
N SER A 40 -5.43 -11.26 -15.25
CA SER A 40 -6.86 -11.59 -15.16
C SER A 40 -7.54 -11.11 -13.87
N LEU A 41 -6.76 -10.83 -12.82
CA LEU A 41 -7.24 -10.26 -11.56
C LEU A 41 -7.16 -8.72 -11.54
N TRP A 42 -6.51 -8.11 -12.53
CA TRP A 42 -6.46 -6.66 -12.62
C TRP A 42 -7.81 -6.12 -13.10
N PRO A 43 -8.29 -5.00 -12.52
CA PRO A 43 -9.45 -4.29 -13.05
C PRO A 43 -9.17 -3.83 -14.48
N LYS A 44 -10.21 -3.74 -15.32
CA LYS A 44 -10.03 -3.17 -16.65
C LYS A 44 -9.76 -1.69 -16.52
N GLN A 45 -9.06 -1.12 -17.52
CA GLN A 45 -8.78 0.32 -17.55
C GLN A 45 -10.06 1.16 -17.41
N ALA A 46 -11.17 0.72 -18.02
CA ALA A 46 -12.46 1.40 -17.90
C ALA A 46 -12.98 1.44 -16.45
N ASP A 47 -12.85 0.33 -15.70
CA ASP A 47 -13.26 0.25 -14.30
C ASP A 47 -12.42 1.20 -13.45
N PHE A 48 -11.10 1.19 -13.64
CA PHE A 48 -10.18 2.06 -12.92
C PHE A 48 -10.45 3.54 -13.17
N CYS A 49 -10.69 3.93 -14.43
CA CYS A 49 -11.08 5.30 -14.77
C CYS A 49 -12.39 5.70 -14.10
N GLY A 50 -13.38 4.80 -14.07
CA GLY A 50 -14.64 5.03 -13.36
C GLY A 50 -14.39 5.30 -11.87
N TRP A 51 -13.68 4.40 -11.19
CA TRP A 51 -13.37 4.53 -9.77
C TRP A 51 -12.57 5.79 -9.43
N ALA A 52 -11.62 6.18 -10.28
CA ALA A 52 -10.82 7.38 -10.06
C ALA A 52 -11.62 8.69 -10.16
N MET A 53 -12.81 8.67 -10.76
CA MET A 53 -13.71 9.84 -10.88
C MET A 53 -14.75 9.93 -9.77
N GLU A 54 -14.86 8.90 -8.94
CA GLU A 54 -15.85 8.83 -7.86
C GLU A 54 -15.14 8.82 -6.50
N TYR A 55 -15.77 9.43 -5.49
CA TYR A 55 -15.30 9.25 -4.13
C TYR A 55 -15.59 7.81 -3.68
N PRO A 56 -14.66 7.15 -2.96
CA PRO A 56 -14.93 5.84 -2.39
C PRO A 56 -16.08 5.91 -1.39
N ASP A 57 -16.70 4.76 -1.11
CA ASP A 57 -17.61 4.61 0.01
C ASP A 57 -16.92 5.11 1.30
N PRO A 58 -17.44 6.17 1.95
CA PRO A 58 -16.82 6.77 3.13
C PRO A 58 -16.69 5.79 4.30
N ASP A 59 -17.55 4.77 4.35
CA ASP A 59 -17.58 3.78 5.43
C ASP A 59 -16.88 2.47 5.04
N ALA A 60 -16.47 2.33 3.77
CA ALA A 60 -15.89 1.10 3.21
C ALA A 60 -16.68 -0.18 3.57
N SER A 61 -18.01 -0.07 3.62
CA SER A 61 -18.92 -1.04 4.25
C SER A 61 -18.73 -2.45 3.69
N LEU A 62 -18.65 -2.57 2.37
CA LEU A 62 -18.45 -3.86 1.69
C LEU A 62 -17.11 -4.52 2.04
N LEU A 63 -16.06 -3.73 2.21
CA LEU A 63 -14.72 -4.23 2.56
C LEU A 63 -14.67 -4.65 4.04
N VAL A 64 -15.29 -3.86 4.92
CA VAL A 64 -15.43 -4.17 6.35
C VAL A 64 -16.12 -5.51 6.54
N ASP A 65 -17.30 -5.70 5.94
CA ASP A 65 -18.07 -6.95 6.05
C ASP A 65 -17.28 -8.16 5.53
N LEU A 66 -16.59 -7.99 4.40
CA LEU A 66 -15.79 -9.04 3.80
C LEU A 66 -14.64 -9.47 4.72
N LEU A 67 -13.88 -8.51 5.25
CA LEU A 67 -12.73 -8.78 6.12
C LEU A 67 -13.18 -9.37 7.46
N ALA A 68 -14.23 -8.81 8.08
CA ALA A 68 -14.79 -9.32 9.32
C ALA A 68 -15.20 -10.79 9.19
N ARG A 69 -15.82 -11.16 8.05
CA ARG A 69 -16.19 -12.55 7.76
C ARG A 69 -14.97 -13.46 7.55
N ILE A 70 -13.94 -12.99 6.83
CA ILE A 70 -12.71 -13.77 6.58
C ILE A 70 -11.99 -14.06 7.90
N GLU A 71 -11.91 -13.07 8.78
CA GLU A 71 -11.18 -13.14 10.04
C GLU A 71 -12.02 -13.71 11.21
N GLY A 72 -13.33 -13.86 11.04
CA GLY A 72 -14.23 -14.40 12.05
C GLY A 72 -14.48 -13.47 13.25
N ILE A 73 -14.48 -12.16 13.00
CA ILE A 73 -14.68 -11.09 14.00
C ILE A 73 -15.92 -10.25 13.69
N ALA A 74 -16.32 -9.38 14.62
CA ALA A 74 -17.42 -8.45 14.38
C ALA A 74 -16.98 -7.29 13.47
N PRO A 75 -17.86 -6.75 12.59
CA PRO A 75 -17.56 -5.59 11.73
C PRO A 75 -17.00 -4.39 12.49
N GLU A 76 -17.48 -4.14 13.71
CA GLU A 76 -17.04 -3.02 14.57
C GLU A 76 -15.58 -3.16 15.04
N GLN A 77 -14.96 -4.33 14.84
CA GLN A 77 -13.56 -4.59 15.14
C GLN A 77 -12.63 -4.33 13.94
N VAL A 78 -13.18 -3.92 12.79
CA VAL A 78 -12.41 -3.63 11.57
C VAL A 78 -12.39 -2.13 11.32
N LEU A 79 -11.17 -1.59 11.17
CA LEU A 79 -10.93 -0.23 10.70
C LEU A 79 -10.17 -0.30 9.39
N ILE A 80 -10.72 0.31 8.34
CA ILE A 80 -10.04 0.48 7.05
C ILE A 80 -9.22 1.77 7.10
N SER A 81 -7.97 1.70 6.63
CA SER A 81 -7.04 2.82 6.57
C SER A 81 -6.21 2.78 5.30
N ASN A 82 -5.52 3.87 5.00
CA ASN A 82 -4.54 4.00 3.93
C ASN A 82 -3.19 3.35 4.31
N GLY A 83 -3.26 2.06 4.65
CA GLY A 83 -2.12 1.23 5.01
C GLY A 83 -1.74 1.26 6.49
N ALA A 84 -0.90 0.31 6.89
CA ALA A 84 -0.55 0.09 8.30
C ALA A 84 0.08 1.31 9.00
N SER A 85 0.79 2.15 8.25
CA SER A 85 1.39 3.38 8.79
C SER A 85 0.32 4.35 9.33
N GLU A 86 -0.81 4.49 8.64
CA GLU A 86 -1.91 5.33 9.11
C GLU A 86 -2.54 4.74 10.38
N CYS A 87 -2.74 3.41 10.44
CA CYS A 87 -3.21 2.76 11.67
C CYS A 87 -2.30 3.07 12.87
N ILE A 88 -0.98 2.94 12.69
CA ILE A 88 0.00 3.22 13.76
C ILE A 88 -0.06 4.69 14.17
N HIS A 89 -0.19 5.61 13.20
CA HIS A 89 -0.31 7.03 13.48
C HIS A 89 -1.58 7.35 14.28
N LEU A 90 -2.74 6.82 13.87
CA LEU A 90 -4.01 7.00 14.56
C LEU A 90 -3.95 6.45 15.99
N LEU A 91 -3.37 5.26 16.17
CA LEU A 91 -3.14 4.68 17.51
C LEU A 91 -2.26 5.60 18.38
N GLY A 92 -1.22 6.19 17.81
CA GLY A 92 -0.34 7.12 18.52
C GLY A 92 -1.03 8.44 18.91
N GLN A 93 -2.09 8.86 18.21
CA GLN A 93 -2.86 10.06 18.55
C GLN A 93 -3.91 9.84 19.64
N LEU A 94 -4.25 8.59 19.97
CA LEU A 94 -5.21 8.26 21.02
C LEU A 94 -4.62 8.35 22.44
N PHE A 95 -3.30 8.53 22.55
CA PHE A 95 -2.55 8.62 23.81
C PHE A 95 -1.79 9.95 23.89
#